data_AF-A0A182IRD6-F1
#
_entry.id   AF-A0A182IRD6-F1
#
_cell.length_a   1.000
_cell.length_b   1.000
_cell.length_c   1.000
_cell.angle_alpha   90.00
_cell.angle_beta   90.00
_cell.angle_gamma   90.00
#
_symmetry.space_group_name_H-M   'P 1'
#
loop_
_entity.id
_entity.type
_entity.pdbx_description
1 polymer ?
#
loop_
_entity_poly.entity_id
_entity_poly.type
_entity_poly.pdbx_seq_one_letter_code
_entity_poly.pdbx_strand_id
1 'polypeptide(L)'
;MTIAFEQEQHPKDCCHLPSLIDEDLLRNCKSLYGGEPLQRKLIYERGKCFVECALNATGTMVNGFLDQAKILSLIESATQDDPILMQLFQGNTLQCLQTSQSSGNDPGGQGCGTRGVDFVSCVNIRNFLVGVSNCDKI
;
A
#
# COMPACT_ATOMS: atom_id res chain seq x y z
N MET A 1 -44.01 2.07 14.50
CA MET A 1 -42.68 1.72 15.01
C MET A 1 -41.91 1.15 13.83
N THR A 2 -41.20 2.01 13.10
CA THR A 2 -40.44 1.59 11.92
C THR A 2 -39.08 1.12 12.41
N ILE A 3 -38.78 -0.15 12.19
CA ILE A 3 -37.44 -0.72 12.40
C ILE A 3 -36.56 -0.09 11.31
N ALA A 4 -35.63 0.76 11.71
CA ALA A 4 -34.55 1.18 10.82
C ALA A 4 -33.64 -0.03 10.64
N PHE A 5 -33.58 -0.56 9.42
CA PHE A 5 -32.50 -1.46 9.05
C PHE A 5 -31.21 -0.63 9.06
N GLU A 6 -30.34 -0.86 10.04
CA GLU A 6 -28.93 -0.49 9.94
C GLU A 6 -28.41 -1.15 8.65
N GLN A 7 -28.06 -0.31 7.66
CA GLN A 7 -27.45 -0.82 6.45
C GLN A 7 -26.06 -1.32 6.83
N GLU A 8 -25.83 -2.64 6.74
CA GLU A 8 -24.47 -3.19 6.70
C GLU A 8 -23.78 -2.64 5.44
N GLN A 9 -23.15 -1.48 5.57
CA GLN A 9 -22.31 -0.92 4.52
C GLN A 9 -21.03 -1.75 4.44
N HIS A 10 -20.67 -2.17 3.24
CA HIS A 10 -19.46 -2.95 3.03
C HIS A 10 -18.27 -2.07 3.44
N PRO A 11 -17.18 -2.58 4.06
CA PRO A 11 -16.03 -1.73 4.45
C PRO A 11 -15.42 -0.89 3.33
N LYS A 12 -15.66 -1.28 2.06
CA LYS A 12 -15.27 -0.53 0.86
C LYS A 12 -16.13 0.72 0.61
N ASP A 13 -17.38 0.70 1.08
CA ASP A 13 -18.34 1.82 1.00
C ASP A 13 -18.07 2.83 2.12
N CYS A 14 -17.50 2.38 3.24
CA CYS A 14 -17.16 3.22 4.39
C CYS A 14 -15.71 3.76 4.36
N CYS A 15 -14.79 3.09 3.65
CA CYS A 15 -13.38 3.48 3.55
C CYS A 15 -12.93 3.55 2.09
N HIS A 16 -13.03 4.75 1.51
CA HIS A 16 -12.37 5.04 0.24
C HIS A 16 -10.88 5.29 0.50
N LEU A 17 -10.08 4.22 0.55
CA LEU A 17 -8.63 4.35 0.64
C LEU A 17 -8.12 4.92 -0.70
N PRO A 18 -7.44 6.08 -0.70
CA PRO A 18 -6.93 6.65 -1.93
C PRO A 18 -5.86 5.74 -2.53
N SER A 19 -5.91 5.54 -3.85
CA SER A 19 -4.84 4.85 -4.56
C SER A 19 -3.62 5.74 -4.59
N LEU A 20 -2.52 5.29 -3.99
CA LEU A 20 -1.24 6.00 -3.99
C LEU A 20 -0.45 5.81 -5.29
N ILE A 21 -0.90 4.88 -6.15
CA ILE A 21 -0.23 4.53 -7.40
C ILE A 21 -1.23 4.73 -8.53
N ASP A 22 -0.77 5.42 -9.57
CA ASP A 22 -1.52 5.66 -10.79
C ASP A 22 -1.92 4.35 -11.49
N GLU A 23 -3.11 4.32 -12.06
CA GLU A 23 -3.70 3.11 -12.64
C GLU A 23 -2.92 2.61 -13.86
N ASP A 24 -2.36 3.50 -14.68
CA ASP A 24 -1.57 3.14 -15.85
C ASP A 24 -0.21 2.54 -15.45
N LEU A 25 0.40 3.07 -14.38
CA LEU A 25 1.61 2.49 -13.79
C LEU A 25 1.33 1.07 -13.26
N LEU A 26 0.20 0.88 -12.57
CA LEU A 26 -0.22 -0.44 -12.08
C LEU A 26 -0.47 -1.42 -13.23
N ARG A 27 -1.10 -0.97 -14.33
CA ARG A 27 -1.31 -1.80 -15.54
C ARG A 27 0.02 -2.22 -16.17
N ASN A 28 0.98 -1.32 -16.28
CA ASN A 28 2.31 -1.62 -16.83
C ASN A 28 3.05 -2.65 -15.97
N CYS A 29 3.09 -2.45 -14.65
CA CYS A 29 3.70 -3.42 -13.75
C CYS A 29 2.95 -4.77 -13.75
N LYS A 30 1.62 -4.77 -13.89
CA LYS A 30 0.83 -5.98 -14.04
C LYS A 30 1.09 -6.70 -15.36
N SER A 31 1.40 -5.99 -16.46
CA SER A 31 1.78 -6.65 -17.71
C SER A 31 3.15 -7.33 -17.61
N LEU A 32 4.07 -6.76 -16.83
CA LEU A 32 5.43 -7.29 -16.65
C LEU A 32 5.48 -8.45 -15.65
N TYR A 33 4.70 -8.35 -14.57
CA TYR A 33 4.79 -9.26 -13.42
C TYR A 33 3.47 -10.01 -13.12
N GLY A 34 2.37 -9.64 -13.77
CA GLY A 34 1.09 -10.34 -13.73
C GLY A 34 0.94 -11.36 -14.87
N GLY A 35 0.24 -12.45 -14.60
CA GLY A 35 0.02 -13.57 -15.53
C GLY A 35 -0.87 -14.65 -14.92
N GLU A 36 -0.92 -15.84 -15.55
CA GLU A 36 -1.71 -17.05 -15.18
C GLU A 36 -1.99 -17.26 -13.68
N PRO A 37 -3.13 -17.87 -13.31
CA PRO A 37 -3.53 -18.05 -11.91
C PRO A 37 -2.42 -18.69 -11.10
N LEU A 38 -1.97 -17.93 -10.09
CA LEU A 38 -0.70 -18.16 -9.42
C LEU A 38 -0.76 -19.45 -8.59
N GLN A 39 0.15 -20.39 -8.86
CA GLN A 39 0.51 -21.40 -7.86
C GLN A 39 1.00 -20.66 -6.61
N ARG A 40 0.52 -21.06 -5.42
CA ARG A 40 0.67 -20.34 -4.14
C ARG A 40 2.09 -19.84 -3.84
N LYS A 41 3.13 -20.56 -4.28
CA LYS A 41 4.55 -20.17 -4.11
C LYS A 41 5.01 -19.00 -5.01
N LEU A 42 4.45 -18.84 -6.20
CA LEU A 42 4.83 -17.75 -7.13
C LEU A 42 4.16 -16.41 -6.79
N ILE A 43 3.14 -16.41 -5.93
CA ILE A 43 2.41 -15.20 -5.53
C ILE A 43 3.34 -14.20 -4.85
N TYR A 44 4.14 -14.67 -3.89
CA TYR A 44 5.03 -13.80 -3.13
C TYR A 44 6.19 -13.27 -3.99
N GLU A 45 6.84 -14.15 -4.77
CA GLU A 45 7.95 -13.76 -5.65
C GLU A 45 7.53 -12.77 -6.76
N ARG A 46 6.40 -13.02 -7.44
CA ARG A 46 5.87 -12.05 -8.42
C ARG A 46 5.32 -10.79 -7.75
N GLY A 47 4.74 -10.92 -6.55
CA GLY A 47 4.27 -9.81 -5.73
C GLY A 47 5.40 -8.83 -5.38
N LYS A 48 6.58 -9.34 -5.00
CA LYS A 48 7.78 -8.51 -4.75
C LYS A 48 8.12 -7.65 -5.96
N CYS A 49 8.23 -8.27 -7.13
CA CYS A 49 8.58 -7.54 -8.35
C CYS A 49 7.49 -6.58 -8.83
N PHE A 50 6.22 -6.95 -8.69
CA PHE A 50 5.12 -6.05 -8.99
C PHE A 50 5.17 -4.79 -8.11
N VAL A 51 5.37 -4.97 -6.81
CA VAL A 51 5.44 -3.85 -5.86
C VAL A 51 6.69 -3.01 -6.10
N GLU A 52 7.86 -3.63 -6.31
CA GLU A 52 9.10 -2.90 -6.61
C GLU A 52 8.99 -2.10 -7.91
N CYS A 53 8.37 -2.65 -8.96
CA CYS A 53 8.08 -1.92 -10.18
C CYS A 53 7.24 -0.68 -9.93
N ALA A 54 6.16 -0.82 -9.15
CA ALA A 54 5.23 0.27 -8.90
C ALA A 54 5.87 1.38 -8.04
N LEU A 55 6.70 1.00 -7.05
CA LEU A 55 7.44 1.96 -6.22
C LEU A 55 8.56 2.65 -7.00
N ASN A 56 9.27 1.93 -7.87
CA ASN A 56 10.28 2.54 -8.75
C ASN A 56 9.63 3.52 -9.74
N ALA A 57 8.48 3.16 -10.32
CA ALA A 57 7.78 4.01 -11.28
C ALA A 57 7.28 5.33 -10.68
N THR A 58 6.91 5.32 -9.40
CA THR A 58 6.56 6.54 -8.63
C THR A 58 7.78 7.27 -8.07
N GLY A 59 8.98 6.70 -8.24
CA GLY A 59 10.23 7.22 -7.70
C GLY A 59 10.33 7.13 -6.17
N THR A 60 9.39 6.44 -5.52
CA THR A 60 9.36 6.19 -4.06
C THR A 60 10.29 5.08 -3.62
N MET A 61 10.83 4.34 -4.58
CA MET A 61 11.95 3.44 -4.37
C MET A 61 13.06 3.76 -5.36
N VAL A 62 14.30 3.78 -4.88
CA VAL A 62 15.51 4.00 -5.68
C VAL A 62 16.59 3.06 -5.17
N ASN A 63 17.19 2.29 -6.07
CA ASN A 63 18.24 1.30 -5.73
C ASN A 63 17.83 0.30 -4.63
N GLY A 64 16.54 -0.06 -4.57
CA GLY A 64 16.00 -0.97 -3.54
C GLY A 64 15.82 -0.33 -2.16
N PHE A 65 15.87 1.00 -2.05
CA PHE A 65 15.61 1.75 -0.83
C PHE A 65 14.38 2.64 -0.98
N LEU A 66 13.57 2.71 0.07
CA LEU A 66 12.36 3.55 0.11
C LEU A 66 12.75 5.01 0.34
N ASP A 67 12.27 5.91 -0.51
CA ASP A 67 12.42 7.35 -0.38
C ASP A 67 11.27 7.90 0.48
N GLN A 68 11.55 8.07 1.77
CA GLN A 68 10.57 8.57 2.74
C GLN A 68 9.94 9.90 2.32
N ALA A 69 10.74 10.85 1.81
CA ALA A 69 10.24 12.19 1.50
C ALA A 69 9.22 12.14 0.35
N LYS A 70 9.54 11.38 -0.70
CA LYS A 70 8.62 11.19 -1.83
C LYS A 70 7.36 10.41 -1.46
N ILE A 71 7.49 9.39 -0.61
CA ILE A 71 6.35 8.63 -0.12
C ILE A 71 5.37 9.53 0.66
N LEU A 72 5.89 10.36 1.57
CA LEU A 72 5.07 11.28 2.35
C LEU A 72 4.41 12.32 1.44
N SER A 73 5.12 12.85 0.45
CA SER A 73 4.57 13.80 -0.52
C SER A 73 3.44 13.19 -1.37
N LEU A 74 3.54 11.92 -1.76
CA LEU A 74 2.44 11.21 -2.44
C LEU A 74 1.22 11.04 -1.54
N ILE A 75 1.43 10.72 -0.26
CA ILE A 75 0.34 10.60 0.70
C ILE A 75 -0.36 11.94 0.88
N GLU A 76 0.40 13.02 1.10
CA GLU A 76 -0.15 14.37 1.23
C GLU A 76 -0.98 14.74 0.00
N SER A 77 -0.47 14.47 -1.20
CA SER A 77 -1.19 14.74 -2.45
C SER A 77 -2.48 13.92 -2.56
N ALA A 78 -2.44 12.64 -2.16
CA ALA A 78 -3.57 11.71 -2.27
C ALA A 78 -4.63 11.91 -1.16
N THR A 79 -4.29 12.62 -0.07
CA THR A 79 -5.15 12.84 1.10
C THR A 79 -5.41 14.33 1.36
N GLN A 80 -5.05 15.22 0.44
CA GLN A 80 -5.15 16.67 0.60
C GLN A 80 -6.55 17.17 0.99
N ASP A 81 -7.59 16.45 0.59
CA ASP A 81 -8.99 16.80 0.84
C ASP A 81 -9.50 16.30 2.22
N ASP A 82 -8.72 15.47 2.92
CA ASP A 82 -9.06 14.92 4.24
C ASP A 82 -7.84 14.97 5.20
N PRO A 83 -7.73 16.04 6.01
CA PRO A 83 -6.61 16.21 6.95
C PRO A 83 -6.51 15.11 8.01
N ILE A 84 -7.64 14.48 8.39
CA ILE A 84 -7.66 13.40 9.38
C ILE A 84 -7.07 12.15 8.75
N LEU A 85 -7.48 11.82 7.53
CA LEU A 85 -6.94 10.71 6.75
C LEU A 85 -5.45 10.91 6.46
N MET A 86 -5.04 12.15 6.14
CA MET A 86 -3.64 12.52 5.92
C MET A 86 -2.76 12.21 7.13
N GLN A 87 -3.13 12.70 8.32
CA GLN A 87 -2.37 12.44 9.55
C GLN A 87 -2.26 10.94 9.84
N LEU A 88 -3.35 10.21 9.59
CA LEU A 88 -3.41 8.78 9.81
C LEU A 88 -2.45 8.01 8.89
N PHE A 89 -2.52 8.31 7.60
CA PHE A 89 -1.68 7.67 6.60
C PHE A 89 -0.21 8.02 6.80
N GLN A 90 0.12 9.28 7.13
CA GLN A 90 1.48 9.68 7.44
C GLN A 90 2.04 8.93 8.66
N GLY A 91 1.28 8.86 9.76
CA GLY A 91 1.69 8.15 10.97
C GLY A 91 1.95 6.67 10.74
N ASN A 92 1.01 5.99 10.08
CA ASN A 92 1.16 4.56 9.74
C ASN A 92 2.34 4.32 8.79
N THR A 93 2.53 5.21 7.81
CA THR A 93 3.61 5.12 6.83
C THR A 93 4.98 5.27 7.47
N LEU A 94 5.16 6.23 8.38
CA LEU A 94 6.41 6.41 9.11
C LEU A 94 6.77 5.17 9.93
N GLN A 95 5.80 4.56 10.63
CA GLN A 95 6.04 3.32 11.36
C GLN A 95 6.43 2.15 10.44
N CYS A 96 5.76 2.02 9.29
CA CYS A 96 6.08 0.98 8.32
C CYS A 96 7.44 1.19 7.66
N LEU A 97 7.82 2.43 7.33
CA LEU A 97 9.13 2.77 6.79
C LEU A 97 10.26 2.33 7.72
N GLN A 98 10.13 2.63 9.01
CA GLN A 98 11.12 2.22 10.01
C GLN A 98 11.25 0.69 10.09
N THR A 99 10.12 -0.02 10.05
CA THR A 99 10.10 -1.49 10.13
C THR A 99 10.70 -2.13 8.88
N SER A 100 10.27 -1.70 7.70
CA SER A 100 10.64 -2.30 6.42
C SER A 100 12.07 -1.98 5.97
N GLN A 101 12.64 -0.87 6.43
CA GLN A 101 14.05 -0.55 6.20
C GLN A 101 14.99 -1.28 7.19
N SER A 102 14.47 -1.66 8.36
CA SER A 102 15.21 -2.41 9.39
C SER A 102 15.29 -3.92 9.07
N SER A 103 14.34 -4.45 8.29
CA SER A 103 14.41 -5.80 7.73
C SER A 103 15.55 -5.87 6.70
N GLY A 104 16.66 -6.49 7.13
CA GLY A 104 17.96 -6.41 6.48
C GLY A 104 18.07 -7.04 5.09
N ASN A 105 18.97 -6.42 4.31
CA ASN A 105 19.73 -6.90 3.14
C ASN A 105 19.14 -8.07 2.33
N ASP A 106 18.58 -7.76 1.17
CA ASP A 106 18.77 -8.62 0.00
C ASP A 106 20.01 -8.10 -0.75
N PRO A 107 21.17 -8.76 -0.65
CA PRO A 107 22.39 -8.34 -1.30
C PRO A 107 22.29 -8.65 -2.80
N GLY A 108 21.60 -7.79 -3.56
CA GLY A 108 21.64 -7.79 -5.03
C GLY A 108 21.51 -9.18 -5.65
N GLY A 109 20.69 -10.06 -5.06
CA GLY A 109 20.38 -11.36 -5.65
C GLY A 109 19.62 -11.14 -6.96
N GLN A 110 19.70 -12.10 -7.89
CA GLN A 110 18.90 -12.06 -9.11
C GLN A 110 17.40 -12.11 -8.75
N GLY A 111 16.77 -10.95 -8.58
CA GLY A 111 15.35 -10.84 -8.22
C GLY A 111 15.02 -9.50 -7.56
N CYS A 112 13.73 -9.27 -7.34
CA CYS A 112 13.23 -8.07 -6.67
C CYS A 112 13.27 -8.25 -5.14
N GLY A 113 13.57 -7.18 -4.43
CA GLY A 113 13.73 -7.16 -2.98
C GLY A 113 12.41 -7.29 -2.22
N THR A 114 12.48 -7.68 -0.95
CA THR A 114 11.31 -7.81 -0.07
C THR A 114 10.84 -6.47 0.50
N ARG A 115 11.74 -5.48 0.59
CA ARG A 115 11.46 -4.18 1.26
C ARG A 115 10.20 -3.50 0.76
N GLY A 116 9.98 -3.52 -0.56
CA GLY A 116 8.80 -2.90 -1.16
C GLY A 116 7.51 -3.59 -0.73
N VAL A 117 7.46 -4.92 -0.86
CA VAL A 117 6.27 -5.70 -0.47
C VAL A 117 6.03 -5.66 1.04
N ASP A 118 7.08 -5.68 1.84
CA ASP A 118 6.97 -5.61 3.31
C ASP A 118 6.40 -4.25 3.74
N PHE A 119 6.87 -3.17 3.12
CA PHE A 119 6.37 -1.81 3.35
C PHE A 119 4.89 -1.68 2.95
N VAL A 120 4.55 -2.02 1.71
CA VAL A 120 3.18 -1.91 1.20
C VAL A 120 2.22 -2.79 2.00
N SER A 121 2.64 -4.01 2.38
CA SER A 121 1.83 -4.90 3.23
C SER A 121 1.58 -4.28 4.61
N CYS A 122 2.61 -3.72 5.24
CA CYS A 122 2.46 -3.05 6.54
C CYS A 122 1.49 -1.85 6.47
N VAL A 123 1.65 -0.99 5.45
CA VAL A 123 0.79 0.20 5.28
C VAL A 123 -0.65 -0.22 5.01
N ASN A 124 -0.87 -1.18 4.11
CA ASN A 124 -2.21 -1.67 3.78
C ASN A 124 -2.91 -2.27 5.00
N ILE A 125 -2.23 -3.11 5.78
CA ILE A 125 -2.80 -3.71 6.99
C ILE A 125 -3.18 -2.61 7.99
N ARG A 126 -2.30 -1.65 8.25
CA ARG A 126 -2.56 -0.59 9.23
C ARG A 126 -3.68 0.35 8.79
N ASN A 127 -3.65 0.80 7.53
CA ASN A 127 -4.67 1.70 7.01
C ASN A 127 -6.03 1.00 6.91
N PHE A 128 -6.06 -0.30 6.59
CA PHE A 128 -7.30 -1.10 6.61
C PHE A 128 -7.86 -1.25 8.02
N LEU A 129 -7.03 -1.63 9.00
CA LEU A 129 -7.49 -1.83 10.39
C LEU A 129 -8.05 -0.54 10.99
N VAL A 130 -7.40 0.58 10.72
CA VAL A 130 -7.85 1.88 11.25
C VAL A 130 -9.05 2.42 10.48
N GLY A 131 -9.11 2.20 9.16
CA GLY A 131 -10.28 2.49 8.35
C GLY A 131 -11.52 1.79 8.90
N VAL A 132 -11.46 0.45 9.04
CA VAL A 132 -12.57 -0.34 9.59
C VAL A 132 -12.98 0.11 10.99
N SER A 133 -12.02 0.41 11.87
CA SER A 133 -12.32 0.88 13.24
C SER A 133 -13.00 2.26 13.31
N ASN A 134 -12.86 3.08 12.27
CA ASN A 134 -13.57 4.36 12.17
C ASN A 134 -14.96 4.20 11.52
N CYS A 135 -15.22 3.12 10.80
CA CYS A 135 -16.54 2.78 10.29
C CYS A 135 -17.50 2.32 11.40
N ASP A 136 -16.99 1.62 12.42
CA ASP A 136 -17.79 1.15 13.57
C ASP A 136 -18.28 2.29 14.51
N LYS A 137 -17.88 3.54 14.25
CA LYS A 137 -18.24 4.72 15.08
C LYS A 137 -19.28 5.65 14.45
N ILE A 138 -19.80 5.31 13.27
CA ILE A 138 -20.82 6.07 12.52
C ILE A 138 -22.15 5.32 12.60
#